data_AF-A0A0P9CSP6-F1
#
_entry.id   AF-A0A0P9CSP6-F1
#
_cell.length_a   1.000
_cell.length_b   1.000
_cell.length_c   1.000
_cell.angle_alpha   90.00
_cell.angle_beta   90.00
_cell.angle_gamma   90.00
#
_symmetry.space_group_name_H-M   'P 1'
#
loop_
_entity.id
_entity.type
_entity.pdbx_description
1 polymer ?
#
loop_
_entity_poly.entity_id
_entity_poly.type
_entity_poly.pdbx_seq_one_letter_code
_entity_poly.pdbx_strand_id
1 'polypeptide(L)' 'MLSYAHLVRCAQGYETDEMEAGELIKPHIHHLRQKLEPDPTAPRYILNVRGKGYLLSPVGE' A
#
# COMPACT_ATOMS: atom_id res chain seq x y z
N MET A 1 3.21 -10.27 -0.10
CA MET A 1 2.90 -9.13 0.79
C MET A 1 4.11 -8.23 0.81
N LEU A 2 3.92 -6.92 0.66
CA LEU A 2 4.98 -5.93 0.80
C LEU A 2 4.76 -5.16 2.11
N SER A 3 5.81 -5.04 2.93
CA SER A 3 5.73 -4.27 4.18
C SER A 3 5.73 -2.76 3.91
N TYR A 4 5.44 -1.94 4.93
CA TYR A 4 5.49 -0.50 4.76
C TYR A 4 6.91 -0.05 4.39
N ALA A 5 7.92 -0.52 5.13
CA ALA A 5 9.32 -0.17 4.88
C ALA A 5 9.79 -0.63 3.50
N HIS A 6 9.38 -1.83 3.07
CA HIS A 6 9.66 -2.31 1.71
C HIS A 6 9.04 -1.42 0.61
N LEU A 7 7.81 -0.95 0.81
CA LEU A 7 7.17 -0.06 -0.15
C LEU A 7 7.87 1.30 -0.23
N VAL A 8 8.26 1.89 0.90
CA VAL A 8 9.01 3.16 0.92
C VAL A 8 10.37 3.01 0.25
N ARG A 9 11.13 1.95 0.58
CA ARG A 9 12.44 1.69 -0.03
C ARG A 9 12.33 1.56 -1.55
N CYS A 10 11.37 0.79 -2.05
CA CYS A 10 11.19 0.58 -3.49
C CYS A 10 10.68 1.83 -4.22
N ALA A 11 9.79 2.62 -3.61
CA ALA A 11 9.15 3.76 -4.27
C ALA A 11 9.93 5.08 -4.12
N GLN A 12 10.66 5.25 -3.02
CA GLN A 12 11.31 6.52 -2.64
C GLN A 12 12.84 6.39 -2.47
N GLY A 13 13.38 5.17 -2.37
CA GLY A 13 14.82 4.93 -2.46
C GLY A 13 15.60 5.06 -1.15
N TYR A 14 14.94 5.14 0.01
CA TYR A 14 15.60 5.17 1.32
C TYR A 14 14.97 4.19 2.30
N GLU A 15 15.71 3.87 3.37
CA GLU A 15 15.25 2.96 4.43
C GLU A 15 14.55 3.74 5.56
N THR A 16 13.57 3.09 6.18
CA THR A 16 12.78 3.60 7.31
C THR A 16 12.37 2.44 8.21
N ASP A 17 11.98 2.76 9.44
CA ASP A 17 11.28 1.78 10.28
C ASP A 17 9.81 1.60 9.83
N GLU A 18 9.15 0.54 10.30
CA GLU A 18 7.78 0.22 9.89
C GLU A 18 6.74 1.27 10.35
N MET A 19 7.01 2.01 11.43
CA MET A 19 6.09 3.02 11.93
C MET A 19 6.13 4.26 11.03
N GLU A 20 7.31 4.81 10.81
CA GLU A 20 7.55 5.93 9.89
C GLU A 20 7.08 5.58 8.48
N ALA A 21 7.45 4.40 7.98
CA ALA A 21 7.03 3.95 6.66
C ALA A 21 5.50 3.89 6.53
N GLY A 22 4.82 3.46 7.60
CA GLY A 22 3.37 3.39 7.67
C GLY A 22 2.70 4.75 7.53
N GLU A 23 3.28 5.80 8.11
CA GLU A 23 2.77 7.18 7.98
C GLU A 23 2.98 7.73 6.57
N LEU A 24 4.12 7.41 5.96
CA LEU A 24 4.45 7.83 4.60
C LEU A 24 3.56 7.16 3.55
N ILE A 25 3.35 5.84 3.65
CA ILE A 25 2.72 5.07 2.56
C ILE A 25 1.19 5.14 2.54
N LYS A 26 0.53 5.30 3.70
CA LYS A 26 -0.94 5.27 3.81
C LYS A 26 -1.64 6.32 2.93
N PRO A 27 -1.22 7.60 2.88
CA PRO A 27 -1.81 8.59 1.97
C PRO A 27 -1.66 8.21 0.50
N HIS A 28 -0.51 7.66 0.11
CA HIS A 28 -0.29 7.20 -1.27
C HIS A 28 -1.21 6.04 -1.63
N ILE A 29 -1.39 5.06 -0.75
CA ILE A 29 -2.34 3.96 -0.99
C ILE A 29 -3.78 4.48 -1.08
N HIS A 30 -4.16 5.46 -0.25
CA HIS A 30 -5.47 6.09 -0.35
C HIS A 30 -5.68 6.69 -1.76
N HIS A 31 -4.74 7.50 -2.25
CA HIS A 31 -4.84 8.09 -3.60
C HIS A 31 -4.78 7.05 -4.72
N LEU A 32 -4.00 5.98 -4.57
CA LEU A 32 -3.96 4.89 -5.55
C LEU A 32 -5.31 4.17 -5.64
N ARG A 33 -5.97 3.92 -4.51
CA ARG A 33 -7.31 3.31 -4.52
C ARG A 33 -8.34 4.20 -5.20
N GLN A 34 -8.29 5.52 -5.01
CA GLN A 34 -9.15 6.46 -5.73
C GLN A 34 -9.00 6.39 -7.26
N LYS A 35 -7.81 6.02 -7.75
CA LYS A 35 -7.50 5.96 -9.19
C LYS A 35 -7.73 4.58 -9.80
N LEU A 36 -7.53 3.52 -9.04
CA LEU A 36 -7.45 2.15 -9.55
C LEU A 36 -8.66 1.29 -9.18
N GLU A 37 -9.23 1.49 -7.99
CA GLU A 37 -10.35 0.66 -7.53
C GLU A 37 -11.66 1.16 -8.16
N PRO A 38 -12.58 0.27 -8.58
CA PRO A 38 -13.91 0.67 -9.03
C PRO A 38 -14.72 1.35 -7.92
N ASP A 39 -14.53 0.89 -6.68
CA ASP A 39 -15.02 1.51 -5.46
C ASP A 39 -13.87 1.58 -4.45
N PRO A 40 -13.34 2.77 -4.15
CA PRO A 40 -12.24 2.94 -3.20
C PRO A 40 -12.55 2.49 -1.75
N THR A 41 -13.83 2.41 -1.39
CA THR A 41 -14.28 1.94 -0.07
C THR A 41 -14.37 0.41 0.02
N ALA A 42 -14.42 -0.27 -1.14
CA ALA A 42 -14.42 -1.72 -1.27
C ALA A 42 -13.22 -2.20 -2.13
N PRO A 43 -11.98 -2.06 -1.64
CA PRO A 43 -10.78 -2.33 -2.42
C PRO A 43 -10.65 -3.80 -2.82
N ARG A 44 -10.42 -4.04 -4.11
CA ARG A 44 -10.22 -5.37 -4.73
C ARG A 44 -8.79 -5.60 -5.18
N TYR A 45 -8.04 -4.55 -5.54
CA TYR A 45 -6.69 -4.67 -6.07
C TYR A 45 -5.62 -4.49 -5.00
N ILE A 46 -5.71 -3.44 -4.19
CA ILE A 46 -4.73 -3.14 -3.14
C ILE A 46 -5.35 -3.50 -1.79
N LEU A 47 -4.94 -4.63 -1.20
CA LEU A 47 -5.51 -5.17 0.03
C LEU A 47 -4.67 -4.81 1.27
N ASN A 48 -5.33 -4.49 2.37
CA ASN A 48 -4.68 -4.20 3.65
C ASN A 48 -4.22 -5.48 4.34
N VAL A 49 -2.96 -5.51 4.79
CA VAL A 49 -2.51 -6.41 5.85
C VAL A 49 -2.26 -5.58 7.10
N ARG A 50 -3.22 -5.63 8.05
CA ARG A 50 -3.23 -4.77 9.24
C ARG A 50 -1.90 -4.82 9.98
N GLY A 51 -1.33 -3.63 10.22
CA GLY A 51 -0.08 -3.45 10.96
C GLY A 51 1.17 -3.98 10.26
N LYS A 52 1.07 -4.39 8.99
CA LYS A 52 2.21 -4.98 8.27
C LYS A 52 2.48 -4.34 6.91
N GLY A 53 1.44 -4.02 6.14
CA GLY A 53 1.65 -3.66 4.74
C GLY A 53 0.44 -3.86 3.84
N TYR A 54 0.74 -4.12 2.57
CA TYR A 54 -0.25 -4.28 1.53
C TYR A 54 0.03 -5.50 0.65
N LEU A 55 -1.01 -5.99 0.00
CA LEU A 55 -0.98 -7.05 -0.98
C LEU A 55 -1.62 -6.55 -2.28
N LEU A 56 -1.00 -6.87 -3.41
CA LEU A 56 -1.63 -6.75 -4.71
C LEU A 56 -2.42 -8.03 -4.97
N SER A 57 -3.72 -7.91 -5.20
CA SER A 57 -4.61 -9.03 -5.51
C SER A 57 -4.38 -9.51 -6.94
N PRO A 58 -4.33 -10.83 -7.19
CA PRO A 58 -4.23 -11.38 -8.54
C PRO A 58 -5.54 -11.32 -9.33
N VAL A 59 -6.67 -10.94 -8.71
CA VAL A 59 -8.02 -10.93 -9.32
C VAL A 59 -8.22 -9.74 -10.29
N GLY A 60 -7.15 -9.27 -10.92
CA GLY A 60 -7.15 -8.20 -11.91
C GLY A 60 -6.99 -8.67 -13.36
N GLU A 61 -7.00 -9.99 -13.61
CA GLU A 61 -7.14 -10.60 -14.93
C GLU A 61 -8.59 -11.00 -15.23
#